data_AF-A0A4Q7VAN5-F1
#
_entry.id   AF-A0A4Q7VAN5-F1
#
_cell.length_a   1.000
_cell.length_b   1.000
_cell.length_c   1.000
_cell.angle_alpha   90.00
_cell.angle_beta   90.00
_cell.angle_gamma   90.00
#
_symmetry.space_group_name_H-M   'P 1'
#
loop_
_entity.id
_entity.type
_entity.pdbx_description
1 polymer ?
#
loop_
_entity_poly.entity_id
_entity_poly.type
_entity_poly.pdbx_seq_one_letter_code
_entity_poly.pdbx_strand_id
1 'polypeptide(L)' 'MAETSPEMRKKEELRSFLFLTVVMAPVLSVIIVAGYGFAVWMIQLFAGPPIR' A
#
# COMPACT_ATOMS: atom_id res chain seq x y z
N MET A 1 35.69 12.63 1.06
CA MET A 1 34.36 12.38 0.46
C MET A 1 34.53 11.19 -0.45
N ALA A 2 34.00 10.01 -0.08
CA ALA A 2 34.08 8.85 -0.96
C ALA A 2 33.19 9.12 -2.19
N GLU A 3 33.78 9.14 -3.38
CA GLU A 3 33.05 9.29 -4.62
C GLU A 3 32.22 8.01 -4.83
N THR A 4 30.93 8.08 -4.53
CA THR A 4 29.99 6.99 -4.83
C THR A 4 29.85 6.92 -6.34
N SER A 5 30.31 5.83 -6.95
CA SER A 5 30.25 5.71 -8.41
C SER A 5 28.79 5.82 -8.89
N PRO A 6 28.54 6.42 -10.07
CA PRO A 6 27.18 6.61 -10.59
C PRO A 6 26.37 5.30 -10.69
N GLU A 7 27.06 4.18 -10.83
CA GLU A 7 26.48 2.83 -10.83
C GLU A 7 25.84 2.45 -9.48
N MET A 8 26.42 2.90 -8.37
CA MET A 8 25.97 2.59 -7.01
C MET A 8 24.65 3.33 -6.71
N ARG A 9 24.54 4.59 -7.13
CA ARG A 9 23.32 5.42 -7.02
C ARG A 9 22.12 4.80 -7.73
N LYS A 10 22.29 4.36 -8.98
CA LYS A 10 21.21 3.75 -9.79
C LYS A 10 20.65 2.47 -9.14
N LYS A 11 21.50 1.67 -8.50
CA LYS A 11 21.08 0.45 -7.79
C LYS A 11 20.27 0.75 -6.53
N GLU A 12 20.61 1.81 -5.79
CA GLU A 12 19.84 2.25 -4.62
C GLU A 12 18.46 2.80 -4.99
N GLU A 13 18.37 3.59 -6.06
CA GLU A 13 17.09 4.10 -6.58
C GLU A 13 16.16 2.96 -6.98
N LEU A 14 16.68 1.98 -7.73
CA LEU A 14 15.90 0.80 -8.13
C LEU A 14 15.44 -0.04 -6.93
N ARG A 15 16.28 -0.22 -5.92
CA ARG A 15 15.90 -0.93 -4.68
C ARG A 15 14.79 -0.21 -3.93
N SER A 16 14.90 1.12 -3.82
CA SER A 16 13.90 1.94 -3.14
C SER A 16 12.58 1.91 -3.90
N PHE A 17 12.63 2.00 -5.24
CA PHE A 17 11.45 1.86 -6.09
C PHE A 17 10.80 0.49 -5.98
N LEU A 18 11.59 -0.58 -6.04
CA LEU A 18 11.08 -1.95 -5.90
C LEU A 18 10.45 -2.17 -4.52
N PHE A 19 11.06 -1.68 -3.46
CA PHE A 19 10.50 -1.73 -2.11
C PHE A 19 9.17 -0.97 -2.04
N LEU A 20 9.12 0.25 -2.57
CA LEU A 20 7.90 1.06 -2.63
C LEU A 20 6.76 0.33 -3.35
N THR A 21 7.03 -0.22 -4.53
CA THR A 21 6.00 -0.85 -5.35
C THR A 21 5.60 -2.24 -4.84
N VAL A 22 6.56 -3.06 -4.40
CA VAL A 22 6.29 -4.46 -4.02
C VAL A 22 5.83 -4.59 -2.58
N VAL A 23 6.20 -3.67 -1.69
CA VAL A 23 5.80 -3.71 -0.28
C VAL A 23 4.75 -2.65 0.02
N MET A 24 5.06 -1.38 -0.28
CA MET A 24 4.21 -0.27 0.13
C MET A 24 2.85 -0.28 -0.60
N ALA A 25 2.83 -0.54 -1.90
CA ALA A 25 1.57 -0.57 -2.64
C ALA A 25 0.62 -1.71 -2.20
N PRO A 26 1.08 -2.96 -1.99
CA PRO A 26 0.22 -4.01 -1.42
C PRO A 26 -0.25 -3.73 0.00
N VAL A 27 0.62 -3.21 0.87
CA VAL A 27 0.22 -2.83 2.24
C VAL A 27 -0.88 -1.78 2.21
N LEU A 28 -0.73 -0.75 1.37
CA LEU A 28 -1.74 0.28 1.21
C LEU A 28 -3.05 -0.29 0.65
N SER A 29 -2.97 -1.21 -0.32
CA SER A 29 -4.13 -1.91 -0.87
C SER A 29 -4.91 -2.66 0.21
N VAL A 30 -4.22 -3.40 1.09
CA VAL A 30 -4.86 -4.12 2.21
C VAL A 30 -5.55 -3.14 3.16
N ILE A 31 -4.88 -2.05 3.54
CA ILE A 31 -5.46 -1.03 4.44
C ILE A 31 -6.74 -0.45 3.84
N ILE A 32 -6.71 -0.09 2.56
CA ILE A 32 -7.87 0.51 1.89
C ILE A 32 -9.02 -0.50 1.78
N VAL A 33 -8.76 -1.71 1.29
CA VAL A 33 -9.81 -2.73 1.09
C VAL A 33 -10.39 -3.18 2.41
N ALA A 34 -9.55 -3.45 3.42
CA ALA A 34 -10.02 -3.84 4.74
C ALA A 34 -10.76 -2.70 5.44
N GLY A 35 -10.23 -1.48 5.39
CA GLY A 35 -10.86 -0.30 5.98
C GLY A 35 -12.21 0.01 5.34
N TYR A 36 -12.29 -0.08 4.00
CA TYR A 36 -13.54 0.12 3.28
C TYR A 36 -14.56 -1.00 3.58
N GLY A 37 -14.14 -2.26 3.53
CA GLY A 37 -15.00 -3.40 3.88
C GLY A 37 -15.53 -3.32 5.31
N PHE A 38 -14.68 -2.93 6.25
CA PHE A 38 -15.06 -2.69 7.65
C PHE A 38 -16.05 -1.52 7.78
N ALA A 39 -15.82 -0.41 7.09
CA ALA A 39 -16.73 0.73 7.10
C ALA A 39 -18.12 0.35 6.54
N VAL A 40 -18.15 -0.39 5.43
CA VAL A 40 -19.41 -0.91 4.86
C VAL A 40 -20.10 -1.85 5.84
N TRP A 41 -19.36 -2.77 6.46
CA TRP A 41 -19.91 -3.67 7.48
C TRP A 41 -20.49 -2.91 8.69
N MET A 42 -19.78 -1.89 9.18
CA MET A 42 -20.29 -1.02 10.26
C MET A 42 -21.57 -0.30 9.84
N ILE A 43 -21.62 0.22 8.62
CA ILE A 43 -22.83 0.87 8.08
C ILE A 43 -24.00 -0.12 8.03
N GLN A 44 -23.75 -1.39 7.68
CA GLN A 44 -24.81 -2.43 7.68
C GLN A 44 -25.40 -2.69 9.07
N LEU A 45 -24.64 -2.52 10.16
CA LEU A 45 -25.19 -2.64 11.52
C LEU A 45 -26.27 -1.60 11.81
N PHE A 46 -26.17 -0.40 11.21
CA PHE A 46 -27.13 0.69 11.39
C PHE A 46 -28.23 0.70 10.33
N ALA A 47 -27.89 0.46 9.06
CA ALA A 47 -28.81 0.53 7.93
C ALA A 47 -29.62 -0.77 7.73
N GLY A 48 -29.26 -1.85 8.42
CA GLY A 48 -29.78 -3.19 8.19
C GLY A 48 -29.07 -3.91 7.03
N PRO A 49 -29.24 -5.24 6.90
CA PRO A 49 -28.62 -6.02 5.84
C PRO A 49 -29.06 -5.51 4.46
N PRO A 50 -28.18 -5.55 3.43
CA PRO A 50 -28.56 -5.18 2.07
C PRO A 50 -29.76 -6.04 1.62
N ILE A 51 -30.86 -5.35 1.33
CA ILE A 51 -32.12 -5.96 0.88
C ILE A 51 -31.91 -6.46 -0.55
N ARG A 52 -32.28 -7.72 -0.81
CA ARG A 52 -32.31 -8.30 -2.17
C ARG A 52 -33.54 -7.82 -2.92
#